data_AF-A0A7S1NRZ3-F1
#
_entry.id   AF-A0A7S1NRZ3-F1
#
_cell.length_a   1.000
_cell.length_b   1.000
_cell.length_c   1.000
_cell.angle_alpha   90.00
_cell.angle_beta   90.00
_cell.angle_gamma   90.00
#
_symmetry.space_group_name_H-M   'P 1'
#
loop_
_entity.id
_entity.type
_entity.pdbx_description
1 polymer ?
#
loop_
_entity_poly.entity_id
_entity_poly.type
_entity_poly.pdbx_seq_one_letter_code
_entity_poly.pdbx_strand_id
1 'polypeptide(L)'
;ANEGLDYVQKKLEDYLETKRVAFPRFYFLSNDELLAILSDVRNPMNVQPHLQKCFDNIKELKFSQGSVFDIEGMVSGENEYVPFTTMVFAKGAVESWLCDIEARMRSTILDHMKATQVGHDNTERTKWFFDFCAQCIVVIDMQEWTKDTEAALRREGAGQENAVLDYHKKYKKSLESTVELVKGKLTKLERKCVGTLIVVEVHNRDVIEILVNGKCNSPNAFEWNMQLRYYWEDDNIVCRQTAARFIYGYEYLGNSPRLVVTGLTERAYLTCTGALNYQMGAAPQGPAGTGKTESVKDLGKALARQCVVFNCSDGLDYKIMARMFSGLAQAGAWACFDEFNRITAEVLSVVAQQMLAVTSAIAANANTMFFEGRNISLNHDFGVFITMNPGYAGRQELPDNLKALFRPVCLMVPDYGLIAEIMFYSEGFSDARTLAQKMQQLYRLSSEQLSKQDHYDFGMRAVKSILVMAGALK
;
A
#
# COMPACT_ATOMS: atom_id res chain seq x y z
N ALA A 1 27.32 7.26 -40.44
CA ALA A 1 25.90 6.86 -40.29
C ALA A 1 25.54 6.64 -38.82
N ASN A 2 26.33 5.85 -38.06
CA ASN A 2 26.05 5.58 -36.64
C ASN A 2 26.21 6.79 -35.71
N GLU A 3 27.17 7.70 -35.94
CA GLU A 3 27.36 8.89 -35.08
C GLU A 3 26.14 9.84 -35.05
N GLY A 4 25.40 9.94 -36.17
CA GLY A 4 24.20 10.78 -36.25
C GLY A 4 23.02 10.18 -35.48
N LEU A 5 22.88 8.84 -35.51
CA LEU A 5 21.88 8.11 -34.73
C LEU A 5 22.18 8.21 -33.22
N ASP A 6 23.43 8.02 -32.83
CA ASP A 6 23.88 8.13 -31.43
C ASP A 6 23.65 9.56 -30.88
N TYR A 7 23.91 10.58 -31.70
CA TYR A 7 23.64 11.97 -31.35
C TYR A 7 22.15 12.23 -31.12
N VAL A 8 21.29 11.77 -32.03
CA VAL A 8 19.83 11.92 -31.92
C VAL A 8 19.30 11.16 -30.70
N GLN A 9 19.77 9.94 -30.47
CA GLN A 9 19.37 9.13 -29.32
C GLN A 9 19.76 9.81 -28.00
N LYS A 10 20.97 10.38 -27.92
CA LYS A 10 21.40 11.15 -26.75
C LYS A 10 20.52 12.37 -26.50
N LYS A 11 20.21 13.14 -27.56
CA LYS A 11 19.34 14.32 -27.45
C LYS A 11 17.92 13.97 -27.04
N LEU A 12 17.40 12.84 -27.52
CA LEU A 12 16.10 12.32 -27.12
C LEU A 12 16.11 11.95 -25.63
N GLU A 13 17.14 11.24 -25.18
CA GLU A 13 17.26 10.85 -23.77
C GLU A 13 17.39 12.06 -22.84
N ASP A 14 18.19 13.05 -23.22
CA ASP A 14 18.31 14.32 -22.51
C ASP A 14 16.95 15.04 -22.42
N TYR A 15 16.18 15.06 -23.52
CA TYR A 15 14.84 15.64 -23.54
C TYR A 15 13.86 14.89 -22.62
N LEU A 16 13.79 13.56 -22.70
CA LEU A 16 12.94 12.74 -21.85
C LEU A 16 13.28 12.95 -20.37
N GLU A 17 14.57 13.09 -20.05
CA GLU A 17 14.99 13.37 -18.69
C GLU A 17 14.44 14.70 -18.17
N THR A 18 14.44 15.77 -18.97
CA THR A 18 13.87 17.06 -18.54
C THR A 18 12.39 16.91 -18.14
N LYS A 19 11.66 16.03 -18.83
CA LYS A 19 10.26 15.73 -18.53
C LYS A 19 10.10 14.92 -17.25
N ARG A 20 10.99 13.95 -17.01
CA ARG A 20 11.02 13.16 -15.77
C ARG A 20 11.35 13.99 -14.54
N VAL A 21 12.27 14.95 -14.65
CA VAL A 21 12.57 15.88 -13.55
C VAL A 21 11.37 16.77 -13.26
N ALA A 22 10.65 17.23 -14.30
CA ALA A 22 9.48 18.08 -14.12
C ALA A 22 8.27 17.33 -13.51
N PHE A 23 8.09 16.05 -13.84
CA PHE A 23 7.12 15.16 -13.19
C PHE A 23 7.77 13.82 -12.84
N PRO A 24 8.25 13.64 -11.59
CA PRO A 24 9.02 12.49 -11.16
C PRO A 24 8.36 11.12 -11.36
N ARG A 25 7.02 11.04 -11.44
CA ARG A 25 6.35 9.75 -11.66
C ARG A 25 6.57 9.21 -13.08
N PHE A 26 7.05 10.01 -14.02
CA PHE A 26 7.50 9.53 -15.34
C PHE A 26 8.75 8.64 -15.30
N TYR A 27 9.48 8.59 -14.18
CA TYR A 27 10.54 7.59 -14.00
C TYR A 27 9.99 6.14 -13.95
N PHE A 28 8.69 5.95 -13.73
CA PHE A 28 8.04 4.64 -13.72
C PHE A 28 7.56 4.17 -15.10
N LEU A 29 7.71 5.01 -16.12
CA LEU A 29 7.35 4.71 -17.50
C LEU A 29 8.58 4.33 -18.31
N SER A 30 8.38 3.45 -19.30
CA SER A 30 9.42 3.21 -20.32
C SER A 30 9.59 4.46 -21.21
N ASN A 31 10.70 4.52 -21.95
CA ASN A 31 10.92 5.59 -22.93
C ASN A 31 9.79 5.64 -23.97
N ASP A 32 9.35 4.49 -24.48
CA ASP A 32 8.30 4.40 -25.49
C ASP A 32 6.95 4.92 -24.97
N GLU A 33 6.62 4.60 -23.73
CA GLU A 33 5.39 5.07 -23.07
C GLU A 33 5.42 6.57 -22.84
N LEU A 34 6.55 7.09 -22.36
CA LEU A 34 6.72 8.53 -22.18
C LEU A 34 6.64 9.28 -23.52
N LEU A 35 7.24 8.72 -24.58
CA LEU A 35 7.13 9.28 -25.92
C LEU A 35 5.68 9.24 -26.44
N ALA A 36 4.93 8.18 -26.16
CA ALA A 36 3.51 8.09 -26.54
C ALA A 36 2.71 9.23 -25.90
N ILE A 37 2.91 9.49 -24.59
CA ILE A 37 2.28 10.61 -23.88
C ILE A 37 2.67 11.97 -24.49
N LEU A 38 3.95 12.15 -24.85
CA LEU A 38 4.47 13.42 -25.36
C LEU A 38 4.19 13.64 -26.86
N SER A 39 3.78 12.59 -27.60
CA SER A 39 3.63 12.62 -29.06
C SER A 39 2.45 13.48 -29.53
N ASP A 40 1.36 13.52 -28.77
CA ASP A 40 0.17 14.29 -29.11
C ASP A 40 -0.38 15.04 -27.89
N VAL A 41 0.28 16.15 -27.59
CA VAL A 41 -0.04 17.08 -26.49
C VAL A 41 -1.40 17.77 -26.67
N ARG A 42 -1.97 17.74 -27.88
CA ARG A 42 -3.27 18.39 -28.17
C ARG A 42 -4.46 17.57 -27.65
N ASN A 43 -4.26 16.28 -27.39
CA ASN A 43 -5.29 15.41 -26.86
C ASN A 43 -4.88 14.86 -25.48
N PRO A 44 -5.32 15.50 -24.38
CA PRO A 44 -5.02 15.05 -23.02
C PRO A 44 -5.44 13.61 -22.71
N MET A 45 -6.42 13.06 -23.45
CA MET A 45 -6.90 11.69 -23.27
C MET A 45 -5.83 10.63 -23.55
N ASN A 46 -4.78 10.97 -24.31
CA ASN A 46 -3.70 10.04 -24.62
C ASN A 46 -2.91 9.60 -23.38
N VAL A 47 -3.01 10.31 -22.26
CA VAL A 47 -2.38 9.90 -21.00
C VAL A 47 -3.06 8.69 -20.36
N GLN A 48 -4.36 8.49 -20.61
CA GLN A 48 -5.23 7.56 -19.87
C GLN A 48 -4.62 6.14 -19.75
N PRO A 49 -4.07 5.52 -20.82
CA PRO A 49 -3.51 4.17 -20.74
C PRO A 49 -2.30 4.04 -19.81
N HIS A 50 -1.63 5.15 -19.48
CA HIS A 50 -0.38 5.17 -18.71
C HIS A 50 -0.57 5.61 -17.25
N LEU A 51 -1.77 6.07 -16.87
CA LEU A 51 -2.05 6.60 -15.53
C LEU A 51 -1.84 5.56 -14.43
N GLN A 52 -2.20 4.30 -14.66
CA GLN A 52 -2.04 3.21 -13.68
C GLN A 52 -0.58 2.88 -13.34
N LYS A 53 0.39 3.37 -14.14
CA LYS A 53 1.82 3.28 -13.81
C LYS A 53 2.31 4.51 -13.05
N CYS A 54 1.68 5.66 -13.26
CA CYS A 54 2.02 6.90 -12.60
C CYS A 54 1.31 7.07 -11.25
N PHE A 55 0.14 6.50 -11.05
CA PHE A 55 -0.68 6.60 -9.84
C PHE A 55 -1.03 5.20 -9.33
N ASP A 56 -1.28 5.05 -8.03
CA ASP A 56 -1.57 3.70 -7.48
C ASP A 56 -2.88 3.13 -8.03
N ASN A 57 -3.95 3.95 -8.08
CA ASN A 57 -5.24 3.49 -8.58
C ASN A 57 -6.06 4.56 -9.32
N ILE A 58 -5.42 5.51 -10.00
CA ILE A 58 -6.10 6.29 -11.04
C ILE A 58 -6.05 5.48 -12.35
N LYS A 59 -7.16 4.84 -12.69
CA LYS A 59 -7.31 4.16 -13.99
C LYS A 59 -7.62 5.17 -15.09
N GLU A 60 -8.59 6.03 -14.84
CA GLU A 60 -9.07 7.02 -15.80
C GLU A 60 -9.36 8.36 -15.12
N LEU A 61 -9.15 9.46 -15.83
CA LEU A 61 -9.63 10.79 -15.46
C LEU A 61 -10.98 11.06 -16.14
N LYS A 62 -11.91 11.65 -15.39
CA LYS A 62 -13.22 12.03 -15.89
C LYS A 62 -13.16 13.43 -16.49
N PHE A 63 -13.26 13.52 -17.80
CA PHE A 63 -13.34 14.80 -18.51
C PHE A 63 -14.80 15.27 -18.65
N SER A 64 -14.99 16.58 -18.65
CA SER A 64 -16.29 17.22 -18.83
C SER A 64 -16.85 16.97 -20.23
N GLN A 65 -18.18 16.87 -20.35
CA GLN A 65 -18.84 16.65 -21.66
C GLN A 65 -18.64 17.83 -22.63
N GLY A 66 -18.40 19.04 -22.10
CA GLY A 66 -18.23 20.26 -22.90
C GLY A 66 -16.80 20.60 -23.28
N SER A 67 -15.80 19.95 -22.67
CA SER A 67 -14.38 20.27 -22.87
C SER A 67 -13.49 19.05 -22.61
N VAL A 68 -12.68 18.69 -23.61
CA VAL A 68 -11.65 17.63 -23.48
C VAL A 68 -10.45 18.05 -22.63
N PHE A 69 -10.45 19.29 -22.13
CA PHE A 69 -9.39 19.82 -21.27
C PHE A 69 -9.80 19.94 -19.81
N ASP A 70 -11.09 19.82 -19.50
CA ASP A 70 -11.61 20.08 -18.16
C ASP A 70 -11.80 18.74 -17.45
N ILE A 71 -11.05 18.51 -16.38
CA ILE A 71 -11.04 17.25 -15.63
C ILE A 71 -11.83 17.46 -14.33
N GLU A 72 -12.92 16.70 -14.19
CA GLU A 72 -13.90 16.82 -13.10
C GLU A 72 -13.64 15.82 -11.96
N GLY A 73 -12.87 14.75 -12.21
CA GLY A 73 -12.59 13.75 -11.18
C GLY A 73 -11.75 12.58 -11.68
N MET A 74 -11.63 11.57 -10.83
CA MET A 74 -10.83 10.37 -11.08
C MET A 74 -11.65 9.10 -10.91
N VAL A 75 -11.31 8.07 -11.68
CA VAL A 75 -11.97 6.77 -11.71
C VAL A 75 -10.93 5.68 -11.40
N SER A 76 -11.25 4.80 -10.46
CA SER A 76 -10.34 3.71 -10.05
C SER A 76 -10.39 2.50 -10.99
N GLY A 77 -9.48 1.55 -10.79
CA GLY A 77 -9.51 0.24 -11.45
C GLY A 77 -10.80 -0.56 -11.20
N GLU A 78 -11.48 -0.27 -10.08
CA GLU A 78 -12.77 -0.85 -9.71
C GLU A 78 -13.97 -0.14 -10.34
N ASN A 79 -13.74 0.97 -11.04
CA ASN A 79 -14.74 1.92 -11.51
C ASN A 79 -15.42 2.73 -10.39
N GLU A 80 -14.73 2.94 -9.26
CA GLU A 80 -15.14 3.93 -8.26
C GLU A 80 -14.81 5.33 -8.78
N TYR A 81 -15.80 6.22 -8.83
CA TYR A 81 -15.64 7.61 -9.27
C TYR A 81 -15.56 8.54 -8.06
N VAL A 82 -14.53 9.38 -8.03
CA VAL A 82 -14.36 10.44 -7.03
C VAL A 82 -14.28 11.79 -7.75
N PRO A 83 -15.24 12.69 -7.53
CA PRO A 83 -15.20 14.03 -8.09
C PRO A 83 -14.10 14.86 -7.40
N PHE A 84 -13.40 15.70 -8.15
CA PHE A 84 -12.48 16.66 -7.57
C PHE A 84 -13.25 17.80 -6.90
N THR A 85 -12.74 18.29 -5.77
CA THR A 85 -13.31 19.47 -5.09
C THR A 85 -13.15 20.73 -5.93
N THR A 86 -12.17 20.75 -6.83
CA THR A 86 -12.03 21.78 -7.86
C THR A 86 -11.48 21.14 -9.12
N MET A 87 -12.03 21.50 -10.28
CA MET A 87 -11.59 20.99 -11.57
C MET A 87 -10.12 21.30 -11.86
N VAL A 88 -9.48 20.43 -12.62
CA VAL A 88 -8.12 20.63 -13.15
C VAL A 88 -8.20 20.81 -14.66
N PHE A 89 -7.40 21.70 -15.21
CA PHE A 89 -7.38 21.98 -16.64
C PHE A 89 -6.12 21.38 -17.27
N ALA A 90 -6.29 20.45 -18.20
CA ALA A 90 -5.20 19.82 -18.95
C ALA A 90 -4.64 20.72 -20.06
N LYS A 91 -4.25 21.95 -19.70
CA LYS A 91 -3.73 22.96 -20.64
C LYS A 91 -2.21 23.10 -20.48
N GLY A 92 -1.51 23.21 -21.62
CA GLY A 92 -0.06 23.37 -21.62
C GLY A 92 0.69 22.05 -21.56
N ALA A 93 1.83 22.04 -20.89
CA ALA A 93 2.73 20.88 -20.85
C ALA A 93 2.16 19.75 -19.98
N VAL A 94 2.30 18.49 -20.43
CA VAL A 94 1.69 17.32 -19.78
C VAL A 94 2.19 17.12 -18.36
N GLU A 95 3.50 17.31 -18.14
CA GLU A 95 4.10 17.26 -16.82
C GLU A 95 3.47 18.26 -15.83
N SER A 96 3.06 19.45 -16.31
CA SER A 96 2.56 20.52 -15.45
C SER A 96 1.18 20.18 -14.90
N TRP A 97 0.25 19.83 -15.78
CA TRP A 97 -1.10 19.51 -15.31
C TRP A 97 -1.17 18.12 -14.65
N LEU A 98 -0.23 17.20 -14.90
CA LEU A 98 -0.13 15.97 -14.10
C LEU A 98 0.36 16.24 -12.67
N CYS A 99 1.25 17.21 -12.46
CA CYS A 99 1.56 17.71 -11.11
C CYS A 99 0.30 18.30 -10.44
N ASP A 100 -0.52 19.04 -11.20
CA ASP A 100 -1.79 19.58 -10.68
C ASP A 100 -2.78 18.46 -10.34
N ILE A 101 -2.84 17.39 -11.14
CA ILE A 101 -3.65 16.20 -10.84
C ILE A 101 -3.16 15.50 -9.57
N GLU A 102 -1.84 15.34 -9.39
CA GLU A 102 -1.28 14.76 -8.17
C GLU A 102 -1.65 15.59 -6.92
N ALA A 103 -1.46 16.91 -6.97
CA ALA A 103 -1.83 17.80 -5.88
C ALA A 103 -3.35 17.82 -5.63
N ARG A 104 -4.15 17.81 -6.70
CA ARG A 104 -5.61 17.79 -6.61
C ARG A 104 -6.13 16.48 -6.05
N MET A 105 -5.55 15.35 -6.43
CA MET A 105 -5.88 14.03 -5.90
C MET A 105 -5.73 14.03 -4.37
N ARG A 106 -4.56 14.42 -3.86
CA ARG A 106 -4.29 14.41 -2.41
C ARG A 106 -5.23 15.35 -1.64
N SER A 107 -5.40 16.58 -2.12
CA SER A 107 -6.32 17.55 -1.49
C SER A 107 -7.78 17.09 -1.53
N THR A 108 -8.22 16.53 -2.67
CA THR A 108 -9.59 15.99 -2.82
C THR A 108 -9.84 14.85 -1.84
N ILE A 109 -8.91 13.91 -1.67
CA ILE A 109 -9.07 12.81 -0.71
C ILE A 109 -9.12 13.35 0.72
N LEU A 110 -8.28 14.32 1.09
CA LEU A 110 -8.34 14.96 2.39
C LEU A 110 -9.71 15.63 2.63
N ASP A 111 -10.23 16.38 1.67
CA ASP A 111 -11.54 17.04 1.76
C ASP A 111 -12.68 16.02 1.90
N HIS A 112 -12.62 14.92 1.12
CA HIS A 112 -13.59 13.83 1.25
C HIS A 112 -13.50 13.14 2.61
N MET A 113 -12.29 12.93 3.16
CA MET A 113 -12.12 12.38 4.51
C MET A 113 -12.72 13.30 5.58
N LYS A 114 -12.54 14.62 5.47
CA LYS A 114 -13.20 15.60 6.33
C LYS A 114 -14.73 15.48 6.25
N ALA A 115 -15.27 15.35 5.04
CA ALA A 115 -16.71 15.16 4.85
C ALA A 115 -17.20 13.82 5.41
N THR A 116 -16.43 12.74 5.26
CA THR A 116 -16.73 11.41 5.83
C THR A 116 -16.75 11.46 7.36
N GLN A 117 -15.81 12.14 8.00
CA GLN A 117 -15.81 12.34 9.46
C GLN A 117 -17.09 13.04 9.92
N VAL A 118 -17.49 14.12 9.24
CA VAL A 118 -18.74 14.85 9.56
C VAL A 118 -19.96 13.96 9.36
N GLY A 119 -19.98 13.13 8.31
CA GLY A 119 -21.03 12.13 8.08
C GLY A 119 -21.11 11.11 9.21
N HIS A 120 -19.96 10.56 9.60
CA HIS A 120 -19.82 9.60 10.70
C HIS A 120 -20.37 10.16 12.02
N ASP A 121 -20.02 11.40 12.38
CA ASP A 121 -20.39 11.99 13.66
C ASP A 121 -21.88 12.39 13.75
N ASN A 122 -22.52 12.72 12.62
CA ASN A 122 -23.88 13.26 12.61
C ASN A 122 -24.96 12.25 12.21
N THR A 123 -24.59 11.10 11.64
CA THR A 123 -25.56 10.15 11.08
C THR A 123 -25.22 8.71 11.43
N GLU A 124 -26.25 7.86 11.53
CA GLU A 124 -26.06 6.43 11.78
C GLU A 124 -25.27 5.79 10.63
N ARG A 125 -24.30 4.93 10.98
CA ARG A 125 -23.41 4.21 10.04
C ARG A 125 -24.12 3.72 8.78
N THR A 126 -25.28 3.09 8.92
CA THR A 126 -26.05 2.50 7.80
C THR A 126 -26.59 3.51 6.78
N LYS A 127 -26.66 4.80 7.12
CA LYS A 127 -27.23 5.85 6.25
C LYS A 127 -26.20 6.52 5.37
N TRP A 128 -24.96 6.66 5.82
CA TRP A 128 -23.88 7.34 5.08
C TRP A 128 -22.85 6.37 4.48
N PHE A 129 -22.94 5.08 4.82
CA PHE A 129 -21.91 4.07 4.53
C PHE A 129 -21.46 4.02 3.07
N PHE A 130 -22.32 4.36 2.11
CA PHE A 130 -22.02 4.32 0.68
C PHE A 130 -22.00 5.70 0.02
N ASP A 131 -22.09 6.78 0.79
CA ASP A 131 -22.09 8.16 0.28
C ASP A 131 -20.66 8.68 0.03
N PHE A 132 -19.65 8.00 0.57
CA PHE A 132 -18.24 8.36 0.45
C PHE A 132 -17.44 7.26 -0.23
N CYS A 133 -16.26 7.60 -0.75
CA CYS A 133 -15.39 6.61 -1.36
C CYS A 133 -14.84 5.62 -0.32
N ALA A 134 -14.62 4.38 -0.75
CA ALA A 134 -14.24 3.26 0.11
C ALA A 134 -12.99 3.55 0.94
N GLN A 135 -12.01 4.25 0.37
CA GLN A 135 -10.78 4.65 1.07
C GLN A 135 -11.08 5.54 2.28
N CYS A 136 -11.96 6.53 2.14
CA CYS A 136 -12.28 7.44 3.24
C CYS A 136 -12.99 6.70 4.38
N ILE A 137 -13.94 5.82 4.05
CA ILE A 137 -14.69 5.03 5.04
C ILE A 137 -13.73 4.17 5.88
N VAL A 138 -12.84 3.41 5.24
CA VAL A 138 -11.85 2.56 5.93
C VAL A 138 -10.96 3.36 6.87
N VAL A 139 -10.52 4.55 6.45
CA VAL A 139 -9.58 5.36 7.22
C VAL A 139 -10.25 6.03 8.41
N ILE A 140 -11.47 6.57 8.23
CA ILE A 140 -12.25 7.15 9.34
C ILE A 140 -12.60 6.06 10.36
N ASP A 141 -12.98 4.87 9.91
CA ASP A 141 -13.22 3.73 10.81
C ASP A 141 -11.98 3.33 11.61
N MET A 142 -10.78 3.32 10.98
CA MET A 142 -9.52 3.06 11.68
C MET A 142 -9.19 4.15 12.72
N GLN A 143 -9.49 5.41 12.41
CA GLN A 143 -9.28 6.52 13.33
C GLN A 143 -10.25 6.46 14.52
N GLU A 144 -11.53 6.19 14.28
CA GLU A 144 -12.52 6.04 15.35
C GLU A 144 -12.24 4.79 16.19
N TRP A 145 -11.83 3.67 15.58
CA TRP A 145 -11.35 2.51 16.32
C TRP A 145 -10.16 2.85 17.23
N THR A 146 -9.19 3.62 16.73
CA THR A 146 -8.03 4.08 17.52
C THR A 146 -8.51 4.90 18.72
N LYS A 147 -9.35 5.90 18.48
CA LYS A 147 -9.88 6.82 19.49
C LYS A 147 -10.70 6.10 20.57
N ASP A 148 -11.63 5.25 20.17
CA ASP A 148 -12.51 4.52 21.11
C ASP A 148 -11.73 3.48 21.92
N THR A 149 -10.76 2.79 21.31
CA THR A 149 -9.91 1.81 22.02
C THR A 149 -9.07 2.51 23.08
N GLU A 150 -8.44 3.64 22.75
CA GLU A 150 -7.69 4.42 23.74
C GLU A 150 -8.56 5.00 24.84
N ALA A 151 -9.79 5.43 24.52
CA ALA A 151 -10.75 5.87 25.52
C ALA A 151 -11.17 4.72 26.46
N ALA A 152 -11.33 3.50 25.96
CA ALA A 152 -11.57 2.32 26.77
C ALA A 152 -10.38 2.00 27.69
N LEU A 153 -9.15 2.01 27.15
CA LEU A 153 -7.91 1.80 27.93
C LEU A 153 -7.75 2.85 29.03
N ARG A 154 -7.99 4.13 28.73
CA ARG A 154 -7.92 5.21 29.74
C ARG A 154 -8.95 5.03 30.86
N ARG A 155 -10.17 4.60 30.53
CA ARG A 155 -11.23 4.32 31.53
C ARG A 155 -10.88 3.14 32.41
N GLU A 156 -10.35 2.06 31.83
CA GLU A 156 -9.86 0.89 32.57
C GLU A 156 -8.75 1.29 33.55
N GLY A 157 -7.75 2.05 33.07
CA GLY A 157 -6.66 2.58 33.91
C GLY A 157 -7.12 3.55 35.01
N ALA A 158 -8.24 4.24 34.81
CA ALA A 158 -8.87 5.11 35.80
C ALA A 158 -9.73 4.34 36.83
N GLY A 159 -9.78 3.00 36.77
CA GLY A 159 -10.49 2.16 37.73
C GLY A 159 -11.90 1.75 37.30
N GLN A 160 -12.34 2.06 36.07
CA GLN A 160 -13.57 1.49 35.52
C GLN A 160 -13.29 0.07 35.01
N GLU A 161 -13.47 -0.91 35.88
CA GLU A 161 -13.26 -2.33 35.54
C GLU A 161 -14.09 -2.76 34.33
N ASN A 162 -13.47 -3.55 33.44
CA ASN A 162 -14.08 -4.12 32.23
C ASN A 162 -14.45 -3.11 31.14
N ALA A 163 -13.99 -1.86 31.20
CA ALA A 163 -14.19 -0.86 30.15
C ALA A 163 -13.70 -1.35 28.77
N VAL A 164 -12.55 -2.04 28.71
CA VAL A 164 -12.04 -2.62 27.44
C VAL A 164 -12.90 -3.79 26.97
N LEU A 165 -13.33 -4.65 27.90
CA LEU A 165 -14.21 -5.80 27.60
C LEU A 165 -15.58 -5.35 27.09
N ASP A 166 -16.15 -4.30 27.65
CA ASP A 166 -17.44 -3.78 27.22
C ASP A 166 -17.34 -3.11 25.85
N TYR A 167 -16.22 -2.41 25.58
CA TYR A 167 -15.93 -1.93 24.24
C TYR A 167 -15.77 -3.09 23.23
N HIS A 168 -15.07 -4.17 23.59
CA HIS A 168 -14.97 -5.37 22.75
C HIS A 168 -16.35 -5.93 22.37
N LYS A 169 -17.27 -6.07 23.34
CA LYS A 169 -18.64 -6.52 23.08
C LYS A 169 -19.40 -5.57 22.14
N LYS A 170 -19.28 -4.25 22.36
CA LYS A 170 -19.88 -3.23 21.49
C LYS A 170 -19.35 -3.35 20.06
N TYR A 171 -18.03 -3.45 19.91
CA TYR A 171 -17.36 -3.54 18.62
C TYR A 171 -17.75 -4.82 17.87
N LYS A 172 -17.79 -5.97 18.55
CA LYS A 172 -18.24 -7.24 17.97
C LYS A 172 -19.67 -7.16 17.41
N LYS A 173 -20.59 -6.52 18.13
CA LYS A 173 -21.97 -6.30 17.66
C LYS A 173 -22.01 -5.39 16.43
N SER A 174 -21.17 -4.37 16.37
CA SER A 174 -21.04 -3.51 15.18
C SER A 174 -20.55 -4.31 13.97
N LEU A 175 -19.50 -5.11 14.14
CA LEU A 175 -18.97 -5.97 13.08
C LEU A 175 -20.02 -6.97 12.57
N GLU A 176 -20.79 -7.59 13.47
CA GLU A 176 -21.90 -8.47 13.08
C GLU A 176 -22.91 -7.74 12.18
N SER A 177 -23.22 -6.47 12.47
CA SER A 177 -24.08 -5.65 11.60
C SER A 177 -23.46 -5.37 10.23
N THR A 178 -22.15 -5.07 10.16
CA THR A 178 -21.41 -4.91 8.89
C THR A 178 -21.45 -6.20 8.06
N VAL A 179 -21.34 -7.35 8.71
CA VAL A 179 -21.37 -8.66 8.06
C VAL A 179 -22.75 -9.00 7.52
N GLU A 180 -23.81 -8.64 8.24
CA GLU A 180 -25.18 -8.77 7.72
C GLU A 180 -25.42 -7.91 6.47
N LEU A 181 -24.74 -6.76 6.31
CA LEU A 181 -24.84 -5.95 5.08
C LEU A 181 -24.35 -6.73 3.85
N VAL A 182 -23.29 -7.54 3.97
CA VAL A 182 -22.79 -8.38 2.85
C VAL A 182 -23.83 -9.39 2.37
N LYS A 183 -24.68 -9.87 3.27
CA LYS A 183 -25.76 -10.80 2.93
C LYS A 183 -26.93 -10.11 2.23
N GLY A 184 -26.97 -8.77 2.27
CA GLY A 184 -27.96 -7.95 1.58
C GLY A 184 -27.72 -7.84 0.07
N LYS A 185 -28.61 -7.07 -0.57
CA LYS A 185 -28.49 -6.69 -1.99
C LYS A 185 -27.59 -5.47 -2.09
N LEU A 186 -26.33 -5.70 -2.47
CA LEU A 186 -25.33 -4.67 -2.69
C LEU A 186 -24.88 -4.67 -4.15
N THR A 187 -24.51 -3.50 -4.68
CA THR A 187 -23.78 -3.40 -5.93
C THR A 187 -22.39 -4.04 -5.80
N LYS A 188 -21.72 -4.29 -6.94
CA LYS A 188 -20.37 -4.88 -6.93
C LYS A 188 -19.35 -4.02 -6.18
N LEU A 189 -19.46 -2.69 -6.28
CA LEU A 189 -18.59 -1.74 -5.59
C LEU A 189 -18.87 -1.75 -4.08
N GLU A 190 -20.14 -1.64 -3.70
CA GLU A 190 -20.56 -1.68 -2.29
C GLU A 190 -20.12 -2.98 -1.61
N ARG A 191 -20.35 -4.14 -2.25
CA ARG A 191 -19.91 -5.44 -1.74
C ARG A 191 -18.39 -5.49 -1.53
N LYS A 192 -17.62 -4.94 -2.47
CA LYS A 192 -16.16 -4.87 -2.35
C LYS A 192 -15.71 -3.95 -1.21
N CYS A 193 -16.40 -2.84 -1.01
CA CYS A 193 -16.13 -1.91 0.10
C CYS A 193 -16.38 -2.60 1.45
N VAL A 194 -17.56 -3.23 1.61
CA VAL A 194 -17.90 -3.95 2.85
C VAL A 194 -16.93 -5.11 3.10
N GLY A 195 -16.60 -5.90 2.07
CA GLY A 195 -15.64 -7.00 2.21
C GLY A 195 -14.25 -6.51 2.66
N THR A 196 -13.80 -5.38 2.12
CA THR A 196 -12.54 -4.72 2.50
C THR A 196 -12.58 -4.26 3.95
N LEU A 197 -13.69 -3.66 4.39
CA LEU A 197 -13.90 -3.21 5.77
C LEU A 197 -13.91 -4.38 6.74
N ILE A 198 -14.61 -5.48 6.43
CA ILE A 198 -14.66 -6.66 7.29
C ILE A 198 -13.25 -7.22 7.57
N VAL A 199 -12.37 -7.26 6.57
CA VAL A 199 -10.99 -7.73 6.77
C VAL A 199 -10.26 -6.88 7.81
N VAL A 200 -10.42 -5.56 7.76
CA VAL A 200 -9.81 -4.62 8.72
C VAL A 200 -10.48 -4.71 10.09
N GLU A 201 -11.81 -4.72 10.13
CA GLU A 201 -12.57 -4.74 11.37
C GLU A 201 -12.37 -6.04 12.17
N VAL A 202 -12.22 -7.18 11.49
CA VAL A 202 -11.88 -8.46 12.12
C VAL A 202 -10.54 -8.36 12.83
N HIS A 203 -9.50 -7.83 12.17
CA HIS A 203 -8.20 -7.61 12.80
C HIS A 203 -8.31 -6.68 14.02
N ASN A 204 -9.02 -5.56 13.87
CA ASN A 204 -9.25 -4.60 14.95
C ASN A 204 -9.95 -5.22 16.17
N ARG A 205 -10.95 -6.09 15.95
CA ARG A 205 -11.61 -6.85 17.02
C ARG A 205 -10.60 -7.76 17.72
N ASP A 206 -9.82 -8.51 16.96
CA ASP A 206 -8.85 -9.48 17.52
C ASP A 206 -7.77 -8.77 18.35
N VAL A 207 -7.34 -7.56 17.93
CA VAL A 207 -6.46 -6.70 18.74
C VAL A 207 -7.13 -6.31 20.05
N ILE A 208 -8.40 -5.90 20.05
CA ILE A 208 -9.11 -5.57 21.30
C ILE A 208 -9.21 -6.82 22.20
N GLU A 209 -9.46 -8.00 21.64
CA GLU A 209 -9.47 -9.25 22.39
C GLU A 209 -8.10 -9.55 23.03
N ILE A 210 -6.99 -9.29 22.32
CA ILE A 210 -5.64 -9.38 22.87
C ILE A 210 -5.46 -8.41 24.05
N LEU A 211 -5.92 -7.16 23.93
CA LEU A 211 -5.85 -6.17 25.02
C LEU A 211 -6.65 -6.60 26.26
N VAL A 212 -7.84 -7.17 26.07
CA VAL A 212 -8.68 -7.73 27.15
C VAL A 212 -7.96 -8.87 27.85
N ASN A 213 -7.47 -9.85 27.07
CA ASN A 213 -6.80 -11.04 27.61
C ASN A 213 -5.47 -10.67 28.31
N GLY A 214 -4.76 -9.70 27.77
CA GLY A 214 -3.55 -9.11 28.36
C GLY A 214 -3.81 -8.18 29.54
N LYS A 215 -5.08 -7.93 29.90
CA LYS A 215 -5.49 -6.98 30.97
C LYS A 215 -4.83 -5.60 30.82
N CYS A 216 -4.72 -5.14 29.58
CA CYS A 216 -4.14 -3.83 29.28
C CYS A 216 -5.05 -2.72 29.79
N ASN A 217 -4.48 -1.78 30.53
CA ASN A 217 -5.21 -0.69 31.18
C ASN A 217 -4.63 0.70 30.85
N SER A 218 -3.79 0.78 29.81
CA SER A 218 -3.12 2.01 29.43
C SER A 218 -2.90 2.07 27.92
N PRO A 219 -3.11 3.25 27.29
CA PRO A 219 -2.68 3.49 25.91
C PRO A 219 -1.15 3.38 25.71
N ASN A 220 -0.38 3.31 26.79
CA ASN A 220 1.06 3.09 26.72
C ASN A 220 1.46 1.60 26.71
N ALA A 221 0.51 0.67 26.84
CA ALA A 221 0.76 -0.76 26.74
C ALA A 221 1.42 -1.09 25.38
N PHE A 222 2.39 -2.00 25.38
CA PHE A 222 3.14 -2.34 24.18
C PHE A 222 2.24 -3.02 23.13
N GLU A 223 1.33 -3.88 23.59
CA GLU A 223 0.32 -4.59 22.80
C GLU A 223 -0.55 -3.62 21.99
N TRP A 224 -0.82 -2.43 22.52
CA TRP A 224 -1.49 -1.35 21.79
C TRP A 224 -0.53 -0.54 20.93
N ASN A 225 0.63 -0.16 21.49
CA ASN A 225 1.59 0.70 20.80
C ASN A 225 2.20 0.05 19.55
N MET A 226 2.27 -1.27 19.49
CA MET A 226 2.77 -2.01 18.32
C MET A 226 1.78 -1.99 17.14
N GLN A 227 0.53 -1.58 17.36
CA GLN A 227 -0.50 -1.50 16.34
C GLN A 227 -0.37 -0.21 15.51
N LEU A 228 -0.76 -0.28 14.24
CA LEU A 228 -0.83 0.89 13.37
C LEU A 228 -2.10 1.68 13.69
N ARG A 229 -1.93 2.88 14.23
CA ARG A 229 -3.00 3.71 14.79
C ARG A 229 -3.13 5.03 14.05
N TYR A 230 -4.35 5.55 13.95
CA TYR A 230 -4.70 6.69 13.13
C TYR A 230 -5.26 7.80 14.01
N TYR A 231 -4.75 9.02 13.85
CA TYR A 231 -5.10 10.19 14.65
C TYR A 231 -5.44 11.35 13.74
N TRP A 232 -6.40 12.18 14.15
CA TRP A 232 -6.63 13.47 13.53
C TRP A 232 -5.82 14.54 14.27
N GLU A 233 -4.82 15.12 13.62
CA GLU A 233 -3.91 16.13 14.18
C GLU A 233 -3.64 17.23 13.14
N ASP A 234 -3.77 18.50 13.52
CA ASP A 234 -3.47 19.65 12.66
C ASP A 234 -4.08 19.54 11.25
N ASP A 235 -5.39 19.26 11.19
CA ASP A 235 -6.16 19.05 9.96
C ASP A 235 -5.67 17.91 9.03
N ASN A 236 -4.85 17.00 9.56
CA ASN A 236 -4.32 15.85 8.85
C ASN A 236 -4.56 14.55 9.62
N ILE A 237 -4.49 13.44 8.90
CA ILE A 237 -4.44 12.10 9.47
C ILE A 237 -2.98 11.73 9.67
N VAL A 238 -2.65 11.41 10.91
CA VAL A 238 -1.33 11.00 11.34
C VAL A 238 -1.39 9.53 11.74
N CYS A 239 -0.59 8.71 11.08
CA CYS A 239 -0.43 7.31 11.40
C CYS A 239 0.75 7.13 12.37
N ARG A 240 0.55 6.38 13.45
CA ARG A 240 1.61 6.06 14.42
C ARG A 240 1.71 4.56 14.65
N GLN A 241 2.94 4.07 14.74
CA GLN A 241 3.25 2.71 15.15
C GLN A 241 4.53 2.71 15.96
N THR A 242 4.45 2.33 17.24
CA THR A 242 5.51 2.54 18.23
C THR A 242 6.01 3.99 18.26
N ALA A 243 7.30 4.22 17.97
CA ALA A 243 7.88 5.56 17.88
C ALA A 243 7.70 6.22 16.50
N ALA A 244 7.29 5.44 15.49
CA ALA A 244 7.16 5.94 14.13
C ALA A 244 5.92 6.83 13.98
N ARG A 245 6.08 7.95 13.28
CA ARG A 245 5.02 8.92 12.97
C ARG A 245 5.06 9.27 11.49
N PHE A 246 3.94 9.09 10.80
CA PHE A 246 3.79 9.40 9.38
C PHE A 246 2.55 10.26 9.16
N ILE A 247 2.64 11.26 8.29
CA ILE A 247 1.45 11.89 7.72
C ILE A 247 0.91 10.93 6.68
N TYR A 248 -0.40 10.68 6.71
CA TYR A 248 -1.09 9.88 5.69
C TYR A 248 -0.86 10.51 4.31
N GLY A 249 -0.50 9.73 3.30
CA GLY A 249 -0.02 10.27 2.02
C GLY A 249 -1.11 10.75 1.06
N TYR A 250 -2.36 10.40 1.32
CA TYR A 250 -3.53 10.76 0.50
C TYR A 250 -3.41 10.36 -0.99
N GLU A 251 -2.56 9.38 -1.34
CA GLU A 251 -2.63 8.72 -2.64
C GLU A 251 -4.02 8.08 -2.81
N TYR A 252 -4.63 8.22 -3.98
CA TYR A 252 -5.92 7.58 -4.25
C TYR A 252 -5.74 6.09 -4.49
N LEU A 253 -6.31 5.29 -3.58
CA LEU A 253 -6.19 3.83 -3.58
C LEU A 253 -7.39 3.13 -4.18
N GLY A 254 -8.47 3.88 -4.47
CA GLY A 254 -9.78 3.34 -4.83
C GLY A 254 -10.32 2.32 -3.82
N ASN A 255 -11.33 1.57 -4.24
CA ASN A 255 -11.89 0.44 -3.49
C ASN A 255 -11.01 -0.82 -3.63
N SER A 256 -9.75 -0.71 -3.24
CA SER A 256 -8.78 -1.81 -3.33
C SER A 256 -8.85 -2.72 -2.09
N PRO A 257 -8.72 -4.04 -2.27
CA PRO A 257 -8.80 -4.97 -1.14
C PRO A 257 -7.59 -4.82 -0.22
N ARG A 258 -7.81 -5.08 1.07
CA ARG A 258 -6.78 -5.16 2.11
C ARG A 258 -6.24 -6.58 2.27
N LEU A 259 -4.97 -6.70 2.61
CA LEU A 259 -4.38 -7.96 3.02
C LEU A 259 -4.92 -8.37 4.40
N VAL A 260 -5.20 -9.65 4.58
CA VAL A 260 -5.52 -10.19 5.90
C VAL A 260 -4.30 -10.06 6.80
N VAL A 261 -4.44 -9.28 7.88
CA VAL A 261 -3.35 -9.03 8.84
C VAL A 261 -3.26 -10.20 9.82
N THR A 262 -2.09 -10.84 9.86
CA THR A 262 -1.75 -11.92 10.80
C THR A 262 -0.56 -11.49 11.66
N GLY A 263 -0.21 -12.27 12.70
CA GLY A 263 0.99 -12.01 13.51
C GLY A 263 2.31 -12.02 12.73
N LEU A 264 2.36 -12.57 11.50
CA LEU A 264 3.50 -12.41 10.60
C LEU A 264 3.49 -11.05 9.91
N THR A 265 2.33 -10.63 9.41
CA THR A 265 2.14 -9.35 8.73
C THR A 265 2.33 -8.18 9.69
N GLU A 266 1.84 -8.26 10.93
CA GLU A 266 2.06 -7.23 11.97
C GLU A 266 3.54 -7.04 12.26
N ARG A 267 4.32 -8.13 12.36
CA ARG A 267 5.77 -8.06 12.54
C ARG A 267 6.45 -7.43 11.33
N ALA A 268 5.99 -7.74 10.11
CA ALA A 268 6.49 -7.09 8.91
C ALA A 268 6.21 -5.58 8.93
N TYR A 269 5.00 -5.17 9.31
CA TYR A 269 4.62 -3.77 9.43
C TYR A 269 5.50 -3.04 10.45
N LEU A 270 5.62 -3.61 11.66
CA LEU A 270 6.41 -3.04 12.75
C LEU A 270 7.88 -2.83 12.35
N THR A 271 8.50 -3.80 11.68
CA THR A 271 9.88 -3.65 11.21
C THR A 271 9.97 -2.62 10.08
N CYS A 272 9.01 -2.59 9.16
CA CYS A 272 9.01 -1.65 8.04
C CYS A 272 8.82 -0.20 8.51
N THR A 273 7.82 0.08 9.34
CA THR A 273 7.59 1.42 9.90
C THR A 273 8.73 1.84 10.82
N GLY A 274 9.27 0.92 11.62
CA GLY A 274 10.47 1.17 12.42
C GLY A 274 11.68 1.53 11.56
N ALA A 275 11.93 0.81 10.47
CA ALA A 275 13.04 1.10 9.56
C ALA A 275 12.91 2.49 8.92
N LEU A 276 11.73 2.83 8.41
CA LEU A 276 11.46 4.13 7.81
C LEU A 276 11.63 5.28 8.82
N ASN A 277 11.22 5.08 10.07
CA ASN A 277 11.43 6.07 11.13
C ASN A 277 12.92 6.38 11.36
N TYR A 278 13.80 5.41 11.10
CA TYR A 278 15.25 5.58 11.15
C TYR A 278 15.89 5.92 9.78
N GLN A 279 15.10 6.26 8.77
CA GLN A 279 15.56 6.54 7.40
C GLN A 279 16.35 5.37 6.78
N MET A 280 15.95 4.15 7.13
CA MET A 280 16.52 2.90 6.62
C MET A 280 15.48 2.15 5.77
N GLY A 281 15.96 1.24 4.92
CA GLY A 281 15.08 0.29 4.25
C GLY A 281 14.70 -0.88 5.14
N ALA A 282 13.71 -1.68 4.72
CA ALA A 282 13.44 -2.98 5.33
C ALA A 282 13.59 -4.13 4.32
N ALA A 283 14.03 -5.29 4.82
CA ALA A 283 14.31 -6.48 4.03
C ALA A 283 13.44 -7.68 4.47
N PRO A 284 12.16 -7.73 4.06
CA PRO A 284 11.36 -8.95 4.14
C PRO A 284 12.03 -10.13 3.45
N GLN A 285 12.24 -11.22 4.17
CA GLN A 285 12.93 -12.41 3.69
C GLN A 285 12.21 -13.69 4.12
N GLY A 286 12.27 -14.73 3.28
CA GLY A 286 11.65 -16.02 3.56
C GLY A 286 11.25 -16.77 2.29
N PRO A 287 10.64 -17.95 2.40
CA PRO A 287 10.24 -18.76 1.24
C PRO A 287 9.31 -18.03 0.26
N ALA A 288 9.21 -18.53 -0.97
CA ALA A 288 8.27 -18.00 -1.95
C ALA A 288 6.82 -18.16 -1.45
N GLY A 289 5.96 -17.18 -1.75
CA GLY A 289 4.53 -17.25 -1.40
C GLY A 289 4.18 -16.93 0.06
N THR A 290 5.11 -16.40 0.86
CA THR A 290 4.89 -16.07 2.28
C THR A 290 4.38 -14.65 2.54
N GLY A 291 4.00 -13.91 1.50
CA GLY A 291 3.38 -12.59 1.63
C GLY A 291 4.36 -11.42 1.79
N LYS A 292 5.63 -11.56 1.39
CA LYS A 292 6.68 -10.53 1.54
C LYS A 292 6.30 -9.22 0.83
N THR A 293 6.08 -9.30 -0.48
CA THR A 293 5.74 -8.17 -1.34
C THR A 293 4.35 -7.63 -1.02
N GLU A 294 3.40 -8.52 -0.74
CA GLU A 294 2.05 -8.17 -0.35
C GLU A 294 2.00 -7.40 0.97
N SER A 295 2.83 -7.75 1.96
CA SER A 295 2.90 -7.03 3.24
C SER A 295 3.42 -5.61 3.04
N VAL A 296 4.48 -5.42 2.24
CA VAL A 296 5.01 -4.07 1.92
C VAL A 296 3.97 -3.24 1.17
N LYS A 297 3.33 -3.83 0.15
CA LYS A 297 2.30 -3.13 -0.64
C LYS A 297 1.10 -2.75 0.22
N ASP A 298 0.64 -3.63 1.10
CA ASP A 298 -0.51 -3.34 1.97
C ASP A 298 -0.16 -2.29 3.05
N LEU A 299 1.09 -2.25 3.54
CA LEU A 299 1.56 -1.16 4.41
C LEU A 299 1.56 0.19 3.66
N GLY A 300 2.04 0.21 2.41
CA GLY A 300 1.96 1.39 1.54
C GLY A 300 0.53 1.89 1.41
N LYS A 301 -0.44 0.99 1.19
CA LYS A 301 -1.87 1.34 1.22
C LYS A 301 -2.34 1.84 2.58
N ALA A 302 -1.88 1.26 3.69
CA ALA A 302 -2.22 1.72 5.04
C ALA A 302 -1.79 3.16 5.28
N LEU A 303 -0.72 3.61 4.64
CA LEU A 303 -0.20 4.97 4.77
C LEU A 303 -0.55 5.86 3.57
N ALA A 304 -1.37 5.36 2.64
CA ALA A 304 -1.64 5.97 1.32
C ALA A 304 -0.39 6.52 0.63
N ARG A 305 0.64 5.68 0.56
CA ARG A 305 1.86 5.92 -0.19
C ARG A 305 1.88 5.01 -1.41
N GLN A 306 2.17 5.60 -2.57
CA GLN A 306 2.38 4.84 -3.79
C GLN A 306 3.56 3.88 -3.58
N CYS A 307 3.32 2.57 -3.73
CA CYS A 307 4.35 1.54 -3.59
C CYS A 307 4.56 0.83 -4.93
N VAL A 308 5.63 1.22 -5.62
CA VAL A 308 6.00 0.64 -6.91
C VAL A 308 6.76 -0.67 -6.68
N VAL A 309 6.29 -1.75 -7.29
CA VAL A 309 6.94 -3.08 -7.18
C VAL A 309 7.78 -3.31 -8.41
N PHE A 310 9.08 -3.53 -8.23
CA PHE A 310 10.01 -3.86 -9.30
C PHE A 310 10.48 -5.29 -9.14
N ASN A 311 10.27 -6.13 -10.15
CA ASN A 311 10.81 -7.49 -10.12
C ASN A 311 12.26 -7.47 -10.61
N CYS A 312 13.18 -7.88 -9.74
CA CYS A 312 14.60 -7.85 -10.05
C CYS A 312 15.06 -9.08 -10.84
N SER A 313 15.92 -8.84 -11.82
CA SER A 313 16.60 -9.85 -12.62
C SER A 313 18.11 -9.59 -12.63
N ASP A 314 18.85 -10.55 -13.18
CA ASP A 314 20.28 -10.48 -13.46
C ASP A 314 20.65 -9.45 -14.54
N GLY A 315 19.67 -9.03 -15.35
CA GLY A 315 19.83 -7.98 -16.37
C GLY A 315 19.73 -6.54 -15.85
N LEU A 316 19.52 -6.32 -14.55
CA LEU A 316 19.47 -4.97 -13.97
C LEU A 316 20.88 -4.36 -13.87
N ASP A 317 21.05 -3.17 -14.45
CA ASP A 317 22.28 -2.38 -14.38
C ASP A 317 22.20 -1.26 -13.31
N TYR A 318 23.34 -0.84 -12.77
CA TYR A 318 23.43 0.22 -11.77
C TYR A 318 22.90 1.56 -12.27
N LYS A 319 22.94 1.82 -13.58
CA LYS A 319 22.36 3.04 -14.19
C LYS A 319 20.84 3.05 -14.14
N ILE A 320 20.21 1.89 -14.32
CA ILE A 320 18.75 1.73 -14.22
C ILE A 320 18.35 1.96 -12.76
N MET A 321 19.09 1.36 -11.82
CA MET A 321 18.84 1.54 -10.38
C MET A 321 19.01 3.00 -9.93
N ALA A 322 20.08 3.68 -10.37
CA ALA A 322 20.27 5.12 -10.18
C ALA A 322 19.06 5.93 -10.64
N ARG A 323 18.60 5.67 -11.87
CA ARG A 323 17.44 6.36 -12.44
C ARG A 323 16.17 6.10 -11.61
N MET A 324 15.95 4.86 -11.18
CA MET A 324 14.81 4.51 -10.32
C MET A 324 14.89 5.23 -8.97
N PHE A 325 16.03 5.20 -8.29
CA PHE A 325 16.20 5.90 -7.01
C PHE A 325 16.02 7.42 -7.15
N SER A 326 16.52 8.02 -8.23
CA SER A 326 16.30 9.42 -8.54
C SER A 326 14.79 9.74 -8.64
N GLY A 327 14.03 8.92 -9.38
CA GLY A 327 12.59 9.12 -9.51
C GLY A 327 11.83 8.90 -8.22
N LEU A 328 12.14 7.85 -7.47
CA LEU A 328 11.53 7.53 -6.19
C LEU A 328 11.81 8.61 -5.14
N ALA A 329 13.05 9.09 -5.04
CA ALA A 329 13.45 10.11 -4.08
C ALA A 329 12.82 11.47 -4.38
N GLN A 330 12.68 11.83 -5.66
CA GLN A 330 11.98 13.06 -6.06
C GLN A 330 10.46 12.96 -5.86
N ALA A 331 9.87 11.80 -6.17
CA ALA A 331 8.43 11.57 -6.01
C ALA A 331 7.99 11.40 -4.55
N GLY A 332 8.90 10.97 -3.65
CA GLY A 332 8.53 10.49 -2.31
C GLY A 332 7.73 9.20 -2.35
N ALA A 333 7.92 8.41 -3.40
CA ALA A 333 7.26 7.13 -3.57
C ALA A 333 8.05 6.02 -2.87
N TRP A 334 7.36 4.92 -2.58
CA TRP A 334 7.96 3.72 -2.04
C TRP A 334 8.32 2.76 -3.17
N ALA A 335 9.41 2.02 -2.99
CA ALA A 335 9.76 0.93 -3.87
C ALA A 335 9.89 -0.38 -3.11
N CYS A 336 9.28 -1.44 -3.64
CA CYS A 336 9.54 -2.80 -3.24
C CYS A 336 10.28 -3.51 -4.38
N PHE A 337 11.60 -3.65 -4.22
CA PHE A 337 12.40 -4.45 -5.14
C PHE A 337 12.23 -5.92 -4.80
N ASP A 338 11.33 -6.56 -5.52
CA ASP A 338 11.02 -7.96 -5.39
C ASP A 338 12.19 -8.79 -5.91
N GLU A 339 12.54 -9.85 -5.19
CA GLU A 339 13.58 -10.78 -5.62
C GLU A 339 14.97 -10.14 -5.79
N PHE A 340 15.26 -9.13 -4.98
CA PHE A 340 16.45 -8.25 -5.08
C PHE A 340 17.78 -9.00 -5.14
N ASN A 341 17.85 -10.16 -4.48
CA ASN A 341 19.02 -11.03 -4.49
C ASN A 341 19.26 -11.79 -5.82
N ARG A 342 18.55 -11.44 -6.90
CA ARG A 342 18.87 -11.84 -8.29
C ARG A 342 19.86 -10.90 -8.98
N ILE A 343 20.05 -9.69 -8.47
CA ILE A 343 21.02 -8.74 -9.02
C ILE A 343 22.43 -9.28 -8.78
N THR A 344 23.32 -9.06 -9.74
CA THR A 344 24.72 -9.48 -9.64
C THR A 344 25.44 -8.75 -8.50
N ALA A 345 26.39 -9.42 -7.85
CA ALA A 345 27.11 -8.86 -6.70
C ALA A 345 27.86 -7.55 -7.03
N GLU A 346 28.36 -7.43 -8.27
CA GLU A 346 29.03 -6.23 -8.78
C GLU A 346 28.08 -5.02 -8.80
N VAL A 347 26.87 -5.20 -9.33
CA VAL A 347 25.85 -4.14 -9.37
C VAL A 347 25.34 -3.82 -7.98
N LEU A 348 25.11 -4.82 -7.12
CA LEU A 348 24.66 -4.62 -5.73
C LEU A 348 25.61 -3.72 -4.93
N SER A 349 26.91 -3.81 -5.19
CA SER A 349 27.92 -2.99 -4.50
C SER A 349 27.79 -1.51 -4.84
N VAL A 350 27.52 -1.18 -6.11
CA VAL A 350 27.27 0.21 -6.56
C VAL A 350 25.92 0.71 -6.05
N VAL A 351 24.89 -0.15 -6.12
CA VAL A 351 23.54 0.15 -5.61
C VAL A 351 23.55 0.47 -4.13
N ALA A 352 24.39 -0.19 -3.32
CA ALA A 352 24.57 0.13 -1.91
C ALA A 352 25.06 1.56 -1.70
N GLN A 353 26.01 2.02 -2.51
CA GLN A 353 26.53 3.39 -2.44
C GLN A 353 25.46 4.42 -2.86
N GLN A 354 24.73 4.12 -3.93
CA GLN A 354 23.62 4.95 -4.41
C GLN A 354 22.54 5.13 -3.33
N MET A 355 22.11 4.02 -2.73
CA MET A 355 21.10 4.07 -1.67
C MET A 355 21.61 4.78 -0.41
N LEU A 356 22.86 4.53 -0.01
CA LEU A 356 23.46 5.23 1.13
C LEU A 356 23.51 6.74 0.89
N ALA A 357 23.85 7.19 -0.32
CA ALA A 357 23.89 8.61 -0.67
C ALA A 357 22.50 9.28 -0.51
N VAL A 358 21.45 8.64 -1.04
CA VAL A 358 20.07 9.16 -0.94
C VAL A 358 19.59 9.16 0.51
N THR A 359 19.72 8.04 1.22
CA THR A 359 19.26 7.91 2.62
C THR A 359 20.01 8.84 3.57
N SER A 360 21.32 9.03 3.37
CA SER A 360 22.12 9.97 4.17
C SER A 360 21.70 11.43 3.93
N ALA A 361 21.41 11.81 2.69
CA ALA A 361 20.94 13.15 2.38
C ALA A 361 19.56 13.44 3.01
N ILE A 362 18.65 12.46 2.95
CA ILE A 362 17.33 12.56 3.59
C ILE A 362 17.46 12.62 5.12
N ALA A 363 18.31 11.78 5.72
CA ALA A 363 18.57 11.80 7.17
C ALA A 363 19.20 13.12 7.65
N ALA A 364 19.95 13.80 6.77
CA ALA A 364 20.48 15.14 7.03
C ALA A 364 19.44 16.27 6.80
N ASN A 365 18.17 15.94 6.55
CA ASN A 365 17.10 16.88 6.22
C ASN A 365 17.42 17.76 4.98
N ALA A 366 18.14 17.22 4.00
CA ALA A 366 18.41 17.93 2.76
C ALA A 366 17.19 17.90 1.83
N ASN A 367 16.84 19.06 1.25
CA ASN A 367 15.76 19.17 0.25
C ASN A 367 16.24 18.86 -1.17
N THR A 368 17.55 18.85 -1.40
CA THR A 368 18.18 18.61 -2.70
C THR A 368 19.51 17.90 -2.52
N MET A 369 19.93 17.10 -3.50
CA MET A 369 21.27 16.51 -3.53
C MET A 369 21.83 16.43 -4.93
N PHE A 370 23.16 16.38 -5.05
CA PHE A 370 23.83 16.01 -6.28
C PHE A 370 23.94 14.48 -6.35
N PHE A 371 23.23 13.86 -7.29
CA PHE A 371 23.14 12.42 -7.46
C PHE A 371 23.35 12.06 -8.93
N GLU A 372 24.31 11.15 -9.19
CA GLU A 372 24.57 10.61 -10.54
C GLU A 372 24.75 11.71 -11.62
N GLY A 373 25.46 12.78 -11.25
CA GLY A 373 25.80 13.89 -12.14
C GLY A 373 24.76 15.01 -12.22
N ARG A 374 23.69 14.97 -11.41
CA ARG A 374 22.57 15.93 -11.48
C ARG A 374 22.12 16.38 -10.10
N ASN A 375 21.60 17.60 -10.01
CA ASN A 375 20.88 18.04 -8.82
C ASN A 375 19.43 17.54 -8.88
N ILE A 376 19.01 16.80 -7.86
CA ILE A 376 17.64 16.30 -7.73
C ILE A 376 17.01 16.85 -6.46
N SER A 377 15.69 17.03 -6.45
CA SER A 377 14.94 17.31 -5.22
C SER A 377 14.76 16.03 -4.41
N LEU A 378 14.63 16.18 -3.10
CA LEU A 378 14.42 15.08 -2.16
C LEU A 378 13.08 15.24 -1.46
N ASN A 379 12.33 14.15 -1.40
CA ASN A 379 11.13 14.03 -0.61
C ASN A 379 11.38 13.05 0.55
N HIS A 380 11.14 13.52 1.77
CA HIS A 380 11.39 12.77 3.01
C HIS A 380 10.47 11.56 3.22
N ASP A 381 9.43 11.42 2.40
CA ASP A 381 8.53 10.27 2.42
C ASP A 381 9.06 9.04 1.65
N PHE A 382 10.24 9.17 1.03
CA PHE A 382 10.92 8.10 0.31
C PHE A 382 11.12 6.84 1.16
N GLY A 383 10.80 5.67 0.59
CA GLY A 383 10.91 4.38 1.27
C GLY A 383 11.42 3.29 0.32
N VAL A 384 12.34 2.46 0.80
CA VAL A 384 12.89 1.34 0.02
C VAL A 384 12.77 0.04 0.78
N PHE A 385 12.24 -0.95 0.09
CA PHE A 385 12.06 -2.30 0.58
C PHE A 385 12.67 -3.28 -0.40
N ILE A 386 13.29 -4.32 0.11
CA ILE A 386 13.83 -5.41 -0.70
C ILE A 386 13.23 -6.73 -0.24
N THR A 387 12.84 -7.59 -1.17
CA THR A 387 12.43 -8.95 -0.80
C THR A 387 13.51 -9.96 -1.19
N MET A 388 13.69 -10.96 -0.34
CA MET A 388 14.67 -12.02 -0.59
C MET A 388 14.06 -13.40 -0.40
N ASN A 389 14.53 -14.33 -1.22
CA ASN A 389 14.33 -15.77 -1.08
C ASN A 389 15.70 -16.41 -0.79
N PRO A 390 16.14 -16.49 0.49
CA PRO A 390 17.41 -17.12 0.82
C PRO A 390 17.43 -18.60 0.44
N GLY A 391 18.60 -19.13 0.03
CA GLY A 391 18.81 -20.56 -0.24
C GLY A 391 18.24 -21.09 -1.56
N TYR A 392 17.60 -20.24 -2.38
CA TYR A 392 17.18 -20.63 -3.74
C TYR A 392 18.34 -20.55 -4.74
N ALA A 393 18.34 -21.44 -5.74
CA ALA A 393 19.35 -21.44 -6.79
C ALA A 393 19.34 -20.11 -7.58
N GLY A 394 20.53 -19.62 -7.94
CA GLY A 394 20.71 -18.34 -8.66
C GLY A 394 20.49 -17.09 -7.80
N ARG A 395 20.51 -17.22 -6.47
CA ARG A 395 20.39 -16.11 -5.53
C ARG A 395 21.72 -15.79 -4.87
N GLN A 396 22.04 -14.51 -4.81
CA GLN A 396 23.25 -13.98 -4.19
C GLN A 396 23.01 -13.69 -2.70
N GLU A 397 24.07 -13.77 -1.90
CA GLU A 397 24.05 -13.11 -0.59
C GLU A 397 24.24 -11.60 -0.78
N LEU A 398 23.55 -10.80 0.03
CA LEU A 398 23.75 -9.36 0.01
C LEU A 398 25.13 -9.00 0.59
N PRO A 399 25.85 -8.04 -0.02
CA PRO A 399 27.04 -7.43 0.59
C PRO A 399 26.75 -6.83 1.97
N ASP A 400 27.72 -6.86 2.89
CA ASP A 400 27.50 -6.41 4.27
C ASP A 400 27.22 -4.91 4.40
N ASN A 401 27.83 -4.09 3.55
CA ASN A 401 27.53 -2.65 3.44
C ASN A 401 26.08 -2.39 3.05
N LEU A 402 25.50 -3.24 2.19
CA LEU A 402 24.09 -3.17 1.80
C LEU A 402 23.19 -3.69 2.93
N LYS A 403 23.53 -4.82 3.56
CA LYS A 403 22.78 -5.35 4.71
C LYS A 403 22.63 -4.30 5.82
N ALA A 404 23.66 -3.49 6.05
CA ALA A 404 23.63 -2.42 7.05
C ALA A 404 22.58 -1.33 6.77
N LEU A 405 22.12 -1.16 5.52
CA LEU A 405 21.09 -0.19 5.12
C LEU A 405 19.66 -0.70 5.35
N PHE A 406 19.49 -2.00 5.65
CA PHE A 406 18.19 -2.63 5.74
C PHE A 406 17.94 -3.31 7.09
N ARG A 407 16.72 -3.20 7.60
CA ARG A 407 16.26 -3.99 8.74
C ARG A 407 15.62 -5.30 8.27
N PRO A 408 16.17 -6.48 8.61
CA PRO A 408 15.62 -7.75 8.16
C PRO A 408 14.33 -8.11 8.89
N VAL A 409 13.40 -8.76 8.19
CA VAL A 409 12.23 -9.40 8.80
C VAL A 409 11.92 -10.73 8.14
N CYS A 410 11.78 -11.79 8.95
CA CYS A 410 11.57 -13.15 8.44
C CYS A 410 10.06 -13.48 8.33
N LEU A 411 9.59 -13.77 7.12
CA LEU A 411 8.23 -14.25 6.83
C LEU A 411 8.28 -15.72 6.42
N MET A 412 8.01 -16.62 7.37
CA MET A 412 8.22 -18.06 7.20
C MET A 412 7.00 -18.82 6.67
N VAL A 413 5.95 -18.99 7.47
CA VAL A 413 4.76 -19.75 7.07
C VAL A 413 3.52 -18.98 7.53
N PRO A 414 2.72 -18.42 6.60
CA PRO A 414 1.46 -17.75 6.93
C PRO A 414 0.50 -18.64 7.73
N ASP A 415 -0.47 -18.05 8.42
CA ASP A 415 -1.57 -18.82 9.01
C ASP A 415 -2.71 -18.98 7.98
N TYR A 416 -2.72 -20.13 7.31
CA TYR A 416 -3.67 -20.42 6.23
C TYR A 416 -5.11 -20.53 6.76
N GLY A 417 -5.28 -21.03 8.00
CA GLY A 417 -6.58 -21.19 8.61
C GLY A 417 -7.21 -19.84 8.92
N LEU A 418 -6.44 -18.96 9.59
CA LEU A 418 -6.90 -17.60 9.89
C LEU A 418 -7.20 -16.80 8.60
N ILE A 419 -6.31 -16.87 7.60
CA ILE A 419 -6.52 -16.17 6.34
C ILE A 419 -7.79 -16.68 5.64
N ALA A 420 -7.99 -17.99 5.57
CA ALA A 420 -9.17 -18.58 4.96
C ALA A 420 -10.46 -18.21 5.70
N GLU A 421 -10.44 -18.22 7.05
CA GLU A 421 -11.60 -17.85 7.88
C GLU A 421 -12.02 -16.42 7.58
N ILE A 422 -11.08 -15.47 7.57
CA ILE A 422 -11.37 -14.07 7.33
C ILE A 422 -11.86 -13.83 5.90
N MET A 423 -11.24 -14.50 4.91
CA MET A 423 -11.68 -14.41 3.52
C MET A 423 -13.10 -14.95 3.34
N PHE A 424 -13.41 -16.15 3.84
CA PHE A 424 -14.77 -16.69 3.81
C PHE A 424 -15.76 -15.76 4.51
N TYR A 425 -15.37 -15.17 5.64
CA TYR A 425 -16.23 -14.25 6.37
C TYR A 425 -16.51 -12.97 5.57
N SER A 426 -15.50 -12.40 4.91
CA SER A 426 -15.65 -11.22 4.05
C SER A 426 -16.53 -11.47 2.82
N GLU A 427 -16.62 -12.71 2.37
CA GLU A 427 -17.52 -13.18 1.30
C GLU A 427 -18.90 -13.64 1.84
N GLY A 428 -19.19 -13.38 3.12
CA GLY A 428 -20.50 -13.60 3.74
C GLY A 428 -20.81 -15.05 4.14
N PHE A 429 -19.80 -15.94 4.27
CA PHE A 429 -19.99 -17.31 4.76
C PHE A 429 -20.24 -17.34 6.26
N SER A 430 -21.42 -17.83 6.66
CA SER A 430 -21.81 -17.93 8.08
C SER A 430 -20.97 -18.94 8.87
N ASP A 431 -20.52 -20.03 8.23
CA ASP A 431 -19.70 -21.09 8.85
C ASP A 431 -18.22 -20.99 8.45
N ALA A 432 -17.72 -19.74 8.31
CA ALA A 432 -16.37 -19.45 7.80
C ALA A 432 -15.26 -20.19 8.56
N ARG A 433 -15.35 -20.27 9.90
CA ARG A 433 -14.36 -20.94 10.75
C ARG A 433 -14.26 -22.44 10.46
N THR A 434 -15.39 -23.14 10.43
CA THR A 434 -15.41 -24.59 10.16
C THR A 434 -14.91 -24.88 8.75
N LEU A 435 -15.29 -24.07 7.76
CA LEU A 435 -14.83 -24.18 6.38
C LEU A 435 -13.31 -23.98 6.29
N ALA A 436 -12.78 -22.96 6.95
CA ALA A 436 -11.34 -22.68 6.98
C ALA A 436 -10.54 -23.81 7.61
N GLN A 437 -11.00 -24.36 8.74
CA GLN A 437 -10.34 -25.50 9.40
C GLN A 437 -10.34 -26.74 8.51
N LYS A 438 -11.47 -27.05 7.86
CA LYS A 438 -11.56 -28.18 6.91
C LYS A 438 -10.65 -27.98 5.70
N MET A 439 -10.60 -26.77 5.15
CA MET A 439 -9.72 -26.43 4.04
C MET A 439 -8.25 -26.56 4.44
N GLN A 440 -7.85 -26.03 5.59
CA GLN A 440 -6.48 -26.14 6.10
C GLN A 440 -6.08 -27.61 6.29
N GLN A 441 -6.95 -28.42 6.88
CA GLN A 441 -6.71 -29.87 7.03
C GLN A 441 -6.59 -30.56 5.68
N LEU A 442 -7.48 -30.28 4.73
CA LEU A 442 -7.44 -30.83 3.39
C LEU A 442 -6.10 -30.54 2.72
N TYR A 443 -5.68 -29.27 2.66
CA TYR A 443 -4.43 -28.87 2.01
C TYR A 443 -3.19 -29.48 2.67
N ARG A 444 -3.16 -29.50 4.01
CA ARG A 444 -2.07 -30.14 4.75
C ARG A 444 -2.00 -31.64 4.42
N LEU A 445 -3.12 -32.36 4.51
CA LEU A 445 -3.17 -33.79 4.22
C LEU A 445 -2.86 -34.08 2.75
N SER A 446 -3.34 -33.25 1.81
CA SER A 446 -3.00 -33.36 0.39
C SER A 446 -1.50 -33.18 0.16
N SER A 447 -0.87 -32.20 0.80
CA SER A 447 0.58 -32.00 0.69
C SER A 447 1.42 -33.12 1.33
N GLU A 448 0.90 -33.79 2.36
CA GLU A 448 1.60 -34.86 3.09
C GLU A 448 1.39 -36.25 2.48
N GLN A 449 0.20 -36.52 1.94
CA GLN A 449 -0.23 -37.87 1.54
C GLN A 449 -0.27 -38.11 0.03
N LEU A 450 -0.40 -37.06 -0.79
CA LEU A 450 -0.37 -37.24 -2.24
C LEU A 450 1.06 -37.47 -2.74
N SER A 451 1.18 -38.04 -3.95
CA SER A 451 2.48 -38.20 -4.60
C SER A 451 3.13 -36.82 -4.79
N LYS A 452 4.45 -36.77 -4.62
CA LYS A 452 5.22 -35.54 -4.93
C LYS A 452 5.26 -35.36 -6.44
N GLN A 453 4.59 -34.34 -6.94
CA GLN A 453 4.54 -33.98 -8.36
C GLN A 453 4.78 -32.48 -8.51
N ASP A 454 5.57 -32.07 -9.50
CA ASP A 454 5.95 -30.66 -9.69
C ASP A 454 4.75 -29.75 -10.03
N HIS A 455 3.66 -30.33 -10.53
CA HIS A 455 2.44 -29.61 -10.89
C HIS A 455 1.41 -29.51 -9.75
N TYR A 456 1.71 -30.04 -8.56
CA TYR A 456 0.87 -29.85 -7.37
C TYR A 456 1.28 -28.58 -6.62
N ASP A 457 0.33 -27.67 -6.42
CA ASP A 457 0.52 -26.43 -5.67
C ASP A 457 -0.50 -26.34 -4.53
N PHE A 458 0.00 -26.53 -3.30
CA PHE A 458 -0.76 -26.38 -2.06
C PHE A 458 -0.42 -25.04 -1.35
N GLY A 459 0.24 -24.12 -2.04
CA GLY A 459 0.66 -22.83 -1.52
C GLY A 459 -0.48 -21.83 -1.37
N MET A 460 -0.20 -20.73 -0.66
CA MET A 460 -1.19 -19.69 -0.35
C MET A 460 -1.80 -19.04 -1.60
N ARG A 461 -1.07 -18.99 -2.72
CA ARG A 461 -1.58 -18.45 -3.99
C ARG A 461 -2.74 -19.28 -4.53
N ALA A 462 -2.61 -20.61 -4.55
CA ALA A 462 -3.67 -21.51 -4.98
C ALA A 462 -4.89 -21.42 -4.05
N VAL A 463 -4.65 -21.44 -2.74
CA VAL A 463 -5.66 -21.29 -1.69
C VAL A 463 -6.47 -20.00 -1.89
N LYS A 464 -5.79 -18.85 -2.06
CA LYS A 464 -6.44 -17.55 -2.27
C LYS A 464 -7.34 -17.55 -3.51
N SER A 465 -6.88 -18.12 -4.62
CA SER A 465 -7.67 -18.19 -5.86
C SER A 465 -8.97 -18.96 -5.67
N ILE A 466 -8.94 -20.06 -4.92
CA ILE A 466 -10.13 -20.86 -4.62
C ILE A 466 -11.09 -20.11 -3.70
N LEU A 467 -10.58 -19.41 -2.69
CA LEU A 467 -11.40 -18.61 -1.78
C LEU A 467 -12.14 -17.48 -2.53
N VAL A 468 -11.43 -16.75 -3.39
CA VAL A 468 -12.03 -15.69 -4.21
C VAL A 468 -13.08 -16.25 -5.17
N MET A 469 -12.80 -17.40 -5.80
CA MET A 469 -13.75 -18.04 -6.71
C MET A 469 -15.00 -18.55 -5.97
N ALA A 470 -14.83 -19.14 -4.78
CA ALA A 470 -15.94 -19.59 -3.95
C ALA A 470 -16.83 -18.42 -3.51
N GLY A 471 -16.24 -17.27 -3.17
CA GLY A 471 -16.98 -16.03 -2.88
C GLY A 471 -17.79 -15.53 -4.07
N ALA A 472 -17.18 -15.51 -5.26
CA ALA A 472 -17.85 -15.03 -6.48
C ALA A 472 -19.02 -15.91 -6.96
N LEU A 473 -19.02 -17.21 -6.62
CA LEU A 473 -20.08 -18.17 -6.99
C LEU A 473 -21.29 -18.14 -6.05
N LYS A 474 -21.17 -17.48 -4.91
CA LYS A 474 -22.20 -17.38 -3.89
C LYS A 474 -23.04 -16.12 -4.08
#